data_AF-A0A4U8UBR0-F1
#
_entry.id   AF-A0A4U8UBR0-F1
#
_cell.length_a   1.000
_cell.length_b   1.000
_cell.length_c   1.000
_cell.angle_alpha   90.00
_cell.angle_beta   90.00
_cell.angle_gamma   90.00
#
_symmetry.space_group_name_H-M   'P 1'
#
loop_
_entity.id
_entity.type
_entity.pdbx_description
1 polymer ?
#
loop_
_entity_poly.entity_id
_entity_poly.type
_entity_poly.pdbx_seq_one_letter_code
_entity_poly.pdbx_strand_id
1 'polypeptide(L)'
;MKVKKQFLIAMSICIILSILYVVLYSAQGNTTAYLTKININKHETIDLYNREHKDTKKFDDYPANEDIFLDTQIDKYVYSFVLSPNSKIFRKNFIYNIYPDFYNLHEDIEYAYMNTHGDKYGNLVSIQKIAEDSIGPVAIMRSMNDEVLSWLLISFVIVVFVCVVMPICVSKTQDYINKIYVNKNICNQYTKIQAFTPPPPYIRIYLFFMLYCYRFFLSFNTVWCR
;
A
#
# COMPACT_ATOMS: atom_id res chain seq x y z
N MET A 1 11.00 -24.58 -31.31
CA MET A 1 9.60 -24.74 -30.84
C MET A 1 9.39 -24.35 -29.37
N LYS A 2 10.28 -24.74 -28.42
CA LYS A 2 10.10 -24.48 -26.98
C LYS A 2 10.04 -22.99 -26.56
N VAL A 3 10.91 -22.14 -27.14
CA VAL A 3 10.92 -20.69 -26.85
C VAL A 3 9.62 -20.00 -27.27
N LYS A 4 9.04 -20.39 -28.43
CA LYS A 4 7.73 -19.86 -28.88
C LYS A 4 6.59 -20.19 -27.91
N LYS A 5 6.59 -21.40 -27.32
CA LYS A 5 5.58 -21.82 -26.34
C LYS A 5 5.72 -21.07 -25.00
N GLN A 6 6.95 -20.87 -24.52
CA GLN A 6 7.20 -20.09 -23.30
C GLN A 6 6.84 -18.61 -23.46
N PHE A 7 7.13 -18.04 -24.64
CA PHE A 7 6.72 -16.69 -24.98
C PHE A 7 5.20 -16.54 -25.02
N LEU A 8 4.48 -17.50 -25.62
CA LEU A 8 3.01 -17.51 -25.61
C LEU A 8 2.43 -17.59 -24.19
N ILE A 9 3.02 -18.42 -23.31
CA ILE A 9 2.61 -18.50 -21.90
C ILE A 9 2.85 -17.16 -21.19
N ALA A 10 4.01 -16.55 -21.37
CA ALA A 10 4.34 -15.24 -20.80
C ALA A 10 3.32 -14.18 -21.23
N MET A 11 3.01 -14.13 -22.52
CA MET A 11 2.02 -13.21 -23.07
C MET A 11 0.63 -13.42 -22.46
N SER A 12 0.18 -14.67 -22.32
CA SER A 12 -1.10 -14.96 -21.67
C SER A 12 -1.15 -14.50 -20.22
N ILE A 13 -0.08 -14.72 -19.45
CA ILE A 13 0.00 -14.26 -18.04
C ILE A 13 -0.02 -12.73 -17.98
N CYS A 14 0.76 -12.06 -18.83
CA CYS A 14 0.77 -10.59 -18.92
C CYS A 14 -0.63 -10.03 -19.23
N ILE A 15 -1.36 -10.64 -20.18
CA ILE A 15 -2.74 -10.24 -20.50
C ILE A 15 -3.66 -10.38 -19.29
N ILE A 16 -3.56 -11.49 -18.55
CA ILE A 16 -4.36 -11.71 -17.34
C ILE A 16 -4.03 -10.67 -16.27
N LEU A 17 -2.75 -10.36 -16.04
CA LEU A 17 -2.32 -9.33 -15.10
C LEU A 17 -2.81 -7.94 -15.51
N SER A 18 -2.78 -7.61 -16.81
CA SER A 18 -3.33 -6.35 -17.32
C SER A 18 -4.83 -6.25 -17.11
N ILE A 19 -5.59 -7.32 -17.37
CA ILE A 19 -7.03 -7.36 -17.09
C ILE A 19 -7.29 -7.19 -15.59
N LEU A 20 -6.53 -7.89 -14.74
CA LEU A 20 -6.63 -7.75 -13.29
C LEU A 20 -6.37 -6.31 -12.84
N TYR A 21 -5.31 -5.68 -13.37
CA TYR A 21 -5.01 -4.27 -13.10
C TYR A 21 -6.17 -3.36 -13.51
N VAL A 22 -6.72 -3.52 -14.72
CA VAL A 22 -7.86 -2.72 -15.19
C VAL A 22 -9.08 -2.93 -14.31
N VAL A 23 -9.39 -4.17 -13.91
CA VAL A 23 -10.50 -4.47 -13.00
C VAL A 23 -10.29 -3.79 -11.64
N LEU A 24 -9.10 -3.91 -11.06
CA LEU A 24 -8.78 -3.26 -9.78
C LEU A 24 -8.82 -1.73 -9.88
N TYR A 25 -8.34 -1.17 -10.97
CA TYR A 25 -8.39 0.26 -11.24
C TYR A 25 -9.84 0.74 -11.42
N SER A 26 -10.66 0.01 -12.18
CA SER A 26 -12.07 0.35 -12.42
C SER A 26 -12.96 0.24 -11.17
N ALA A 27 -12.54 -0.54 -10.18
CA ALA A 27 -13.24 -0.65 -8.91
C ALA A 27 -12.93 0.51 -7.94
N GLN A 28 -12.02 1.42 -8.31
CA GLN A 28 -11.96 2.76 -7.73
C GLN A 28 -13.27 3.48 -8.01
N GLY A 29 -13.69 4.33 -7.08
CA GLY A 29 -14.89 5.10 -7.30
C GLY A 29 -15.41 5.78 -6.05
N ASN A 30 -16.17 6.83 -6.31
CA ASN A 30 -16.74 7.67 -5.28
C ASN A 30 -17.94 6.98 -4.64
N THR A 31 -18.04 7.13 -3.34
CA THR A 31 -19.15 6.60 -2.55
C THR A 31 -19.41 7.56 -1.41
N THR A 32 -20.50 7.37 -0.68
CA THR A 32 -20.88 8.24 0.42
C THR A 32 -20.96 7.41 1.69
N ALA A 33 -20.48 7.96 2.79
CA ALA A 33 -20.65 7.40 4.12
C ALA A 33 -21.24 8.44 5.06
N TYR A 34 -21.78 7.97 6.17
CA TYR A 34 -22.31 8.82 7.24
C TYR A 34 -21.36 8.80 8.42
N LEU A 35 -21.24 9.93 9.09
CA LEU A 35 -20.58 10.01 10.38
C LEU A 35 -21.56 9.46 11.43
N THR A 36 -21.07 8.56 12.29
CA THR A 36 -21.87 7.88 13.31
C THR A 36 -21.13 7.88 14.63
N LYS A 37 -21.85 7.73 15.75
CA LYS A 37 -21.27 7.72 17.10
C LYS A 37 -20.46 8.98 17.36
N ILE A 38 -21.06 10.12 17.07
CA ILE A 38 -20.38 11.41 17.18
C ILE A 38 -20.41 11.81 18.66
N ASN A 39 -19.25 11.84 19.30
CA ASN A 39 -19.16 12.14 20.73
C ASN A 39 -18.01 13.10 21.02
N ILE A 40 -18.22 14.00 21.96
CA ILE A 40 -17.19 14.98 22.37
C ILE A 40 -15.97 14.22 22.88
N ASN A 41 -14.83 14.44 22.23
CA ASN A 41 -13.54 13.99 22.70
C ASN A 41 -12.98 15.05 23.67
N LYS A 42 -13.27 14.83 24.95
CA LYS A 42 -12.89 15.76 26.03
C LYS A 42 -11.40 16.04 26.05
N HIS A 43 -10.58 14.99 25.88
CA HIS A 43 -9.14 15.10 25.94
C HIS A 43 -8.58 15.93 24.79
N GLU A 44 -8.95 15.59 23.55
CA GLU A 44 -8.52 16.33 22.36
C GLU A 44 -9.04 17.78 22.36
N THR A 45 -10.23 18.01 22.91
CA THR A 45 -10.79 19.36 23.04
C THR A 45 -9.93 20.23 23.97
N ILE A 46 -9.56 19.69 25.14
CA ILE A 46 -8.67 20.36 26.10
C ILE A 46 -7.28 20.59 25.48
N ASP A 47 -6.73 19.58 24.82
CA ASP A 47 -5.41 19.66 24.18
C ASP A 47 -5.38 20.68 23.04
N LEU A 48 -6.45 20.76 22.23
CA LEU A 48 -6.59 21.77 21.20
C LEU A 48 -6.63 23.17 21.81
N TYR A 49 -7.48 23.39 22.81
CA TYR A 49 -7.57 24.68 23.48
C TYR A 49 -6.23 25.12 24.07
N ASN A 50 -5.55 24.23 24.81
CA ASN A 50 -4.25 24.53 25.42
C ASN A 50 -3.17 24.85 24.36
N ARG A 51 -3.27 24.28 23.16
CA ARG A 51 -2.37 24.58 22.02
C ARG A 51 -2.67 25.93 21.38
N GLU A 52 -3.94 26.30 21.25
CA GLU A 52 -4.37 27.57 20.64
C GLU A 52 -4.24 28.76 21.61
N HIS A 53 -4.41 28.53 22.91
CA HIS A 53 -4.42 29.56 23.95
C HIS A 53 -3.19 29.52 24.88
N LYS A 54 -1.99 29.45 24.30
CA LYS A 54 -0.72 29.31 25.04
C LYS A 54 -0.45 30.38 26.10
N ASP A 55 -0.97 31.60 25.88
CA ASP A 55 -0.75 32.75 26.77
C ASP A 55 -1.82 32.84 27.88
N THR A 56 -2.79 31.93 27.89
CA THR A 56 -3.82 31.83 28.94
C THR A 56 -3.50 30.68 29.91
N LYS A 57 -4.20 30.66 31.04
CA LYS A 57 -4.09 29.56 32.01
C LYS A 57 -4.56 28.25 31.36
N LYS A 58 -3.76 27.18 31.47
CA LYS A 58 -4.10 25.90 30.86
C LYS A 58 -5.31 25.29 31.54
N PHE A 59 -6.10 24.53 30.78
CA PHE A 59 -7.25 23.82 31.33
C PHE A 59 -6.89 22.82 32.44
N ASP A 60 -5.70 22.23 32.41
CA ASP A 60 -5.22 21.31 33.46
C ASP A 60 -5.03 22.00 34.81
N ASP A 61 -4.97 23.34 34.83
CA ASP A 61 -4.83 24.15 36.04
C ASP A 61 -6.20 24.51 36.66
N TYR A 62 -7.31 24.03 36.08
CA TYR A 62 -8.68 24.16 36.62
C TYR A 62 -9.05 22.92 37.45
N PRO A 63 -9.79 23.11 38.56
CA PRO A 63 -10.10 22.02 39.47
C PRO A 63 -11.13 21.06 38.84
N ALA A 64 -10.90 19.74 38.96
CA ALA A 64 -11.60 18.65 38.27
C ALA A 64 -13.14 18.57 38.46
N ASN A 65 -13.68 19.43 39.31
CA ASN A 65 -15.07 19.54 39.72
C ASN A 65 -15.83 20.68 39.01
N GLU A 66 -15.17 21.52 38.22
CA GLU A 66 -15.85 22.41 37.28
C GLU A 66 -16.25 21.59 36.04
N ASP A 67 -17.51 21.69 35.63
CA ASP A 67 -17.97 21.05 34.39
C ASP A 67 -17.35 21.83 33.23
N ILE A 68 -16.14 21.41 32.85
CA ILE A 68 -15.18 22.09 31.94
C ILE A 68 -15.79 22.38 30.55
N PHE A 69 -16.98 21.82 30.27
CA PHE A 69 -17.74 21.98 29.03
C PHE A 69 -18.87 23.02 29.13
N LEU A 70 -18.75 23.99 30.05
CA LEU A 70 -19.57 25.20 30.03
C LEU A 70 -19.28 25.98 28.74
N ASP A 71 -20.33 26.25 27.96
CA ASP A 71 -20.28 26.83 26.61
C ASP A 71 -19.49 28.14 26.47
N THR A 72 -19.21 28.80 27.59
CA THR A 72 -18.57 30.12 27.64
C THR A 72 -17.04 30.08 27.63
N GLN A 73 -16.40 28.95 27.92
CA GLN A 73 -14.93 28.85 28.04
C GLN A 73 -14.26 28.16 26.86
N ILE A 74 -15.01 27.37 26.09
CA ILE A 74 -14.50 26.59 24.95
C ILE A 74 -15.04 27.20 23.67
N ASP A 75 -14.14 27.64 22.80
CA ASP A 75 -14.42 28.20 21.47
C ASP A 75 -14.48 27.13 20.38
N LYS A 76 -13.83 25.98 20.59
CA LYS A 76 -13.83 24.84 19.66
C LYS A 76 -14.05 23.51 20.37
N TYR A 77 -14.88 22.67 19.77
CA TYR A 77 -15.20 21.33 20.24
C TYR A 77 -14.62 20.28 19.30
N VAL A 78 -13.92 19.30 19.86
CA VAL A 78 -13.45 18.14 19.10
C VAL A 78 -14.41 16.98 19.33
N TYR A 79 -14.98 16.44 18.26
CA TYR A 79 -15.82 15.24 18.32
C TYR A 79 -15.11 14.07 17.64
N SER A 80 -15.03 12.95 18.35
CA SER A 80 -14.68 11.68 17.74
C SER A 80 -15.88 11.13 16.98
N PHE A 81 -15.62 10.57 15.80
CA PHE A 81 -16.62 9.95 14.96
C PHE A 81 -16.16 8.60 14.42
N VAL A 82 -17.14 7.84 13.96
CA VAL A 82 -16.94 6.61 13.21
C VAL A 82 -17.66 6.72 11.88
N LEU A 83 -16.96 6.53 10.76
CA LEU A 83 -17.60 6.38 9.46
C LEU A 83 -18.43 5.08 9.45
N SER A 84 -19.70 5.18 9.07
CA SER A 84 -20.67 4.11 9.25
C SER A 84 -20.19 2.78 8.64
N PRO A 85 -20.31 1.64 9.36
CA PRO A 85 -19.78 0.35 8.95
C PRO A 85 -20.62 -0.41 7.91
N ASN A 86 -21.75 0.13 7.44
CA ASN A 86 -22.51 -0.45 6.32
C ASN A 86 -21.77 -0.39 4.97
N SER A 87 -20.58 0.18 5.01
CA SER A 87 -19.62 0.36 3.96
C SER A 87 -18.77 -0.91 3.76
N LYS A 88 -19.09 -1.68 2.72
CA LYS A 88 -18.13 -2.63 2.09
C LYS A 88 -16.79 -1.96 1.70
N ILE A 89 -16.70 -0.64 1.82
CA ILE A 89 -15.57 0.26 1.58
C ILE A 89 -14.38 -0.10 2.48
N PHE A 90 -14.56 -0.18 3.81
CA PHE A 90 -13.44 -0.45 4.74
C PHE A 90 -12.97 -1.91 4.77
N ARG A 91 -13.78 -2.86 4.29
CA ARG A 91 -13.39 -4.29 4.19
C ARG A 91 -12.27 -4.54 3.16
N LYS A 92 -12.00 -3.57 2.27
CA LYS A 92 -10.99 -3.67 1.22
C LYS A 92 -9.83 -2.71 1.42
N ASN A 93 -9.54 -2.28 2.66
CA ASN A 93 -8.47 -1.30 2.90
C ASN A 93 -7.09 -1.81 2.44
N PHE A 94 -6.89 -3.12 2.38
CA PHE A 94 -5.65 -3.72 1.88
C PHE A 94 -5.46 -3.53 0.37
N ILE A 95 -6.56 -3.32 -0.38
CA ILE A 95 -6.52 -3.05 -1.83
C ILE A 95 -6.57 -1.55 -2.11
N TYR A 96 -7.38 -0.83 -1.34
CA TYR A 96 -7.70 0.58 -1.58
C TYR A 96 -7.49 1.41 -0.33
N ASN A 97 -6.79 2.53 -0.51
CA ASN A 97 -6.78 3.62 0.45
C ASN A 97 -8.11 4.39 0.37
N ILE A 98 -8.56 4.87 1.51
CA ILE A 98 -9.84 5.56 1.67
C ILE A 98 -9.55 6.99 2.07
N TYR A 99 -10.09 7.92 1.28
CA TYR A 99 -9.93 9.36 1.46
C TYR A 99 -11.32 9.98 1.59
N PRO A 100 -11.78 10.23 2.82
CA PRO A 100 -12.98 11.01 3.04
C PRO A 100 -12.73 12.46 2.60
N ASP A 101 -13.69 13.04 1.91
CA ASP A 101 -13.71 14.45 1.56
C ASP A 101 -14.58 15.20 2.58
N PHE A 102 -13.91 15.97 3.42
CA PHE A 102 -14.53 16.72 4.51
C PHE A 102 -14.84 18.18 4.14
N TYR A 103 -14.61 18.61 2.89
CA TYR A 103 -14.84 20.02 2.50
C TYR A 103 -16.30 20.45 2.58
N ASN A 104 -17.24 19.53 2.35
CA ASN A 104 -18.68 19.82 2.31
C ASN A 104 -19.40 19.44 3.63
N LEU A 105 -18.68 19.45 4.75
CA LEU A 105 -19.30 19.28 6.06
C LEU A 105 -20.13 20.51 6.44
N HIS A 106 -20.92 20.40 7.51
CA HIS A 106 -21.75 21.49 8.05
C HIS A 106 -20.92 22.77 8.27
N GLU A 107 -21.50 23.96 8.11
CA GLU A 107 -20.79 25.25 8.19
C GLU A 107 -20.05 25.47 9.52
N ASP A 108 -20.51 24.81 10.59
CA ASP A 108 -19.88 24.88 11.91
C ASP A 108 -18.64 23.99 12.06
N ILE A 109 -18.33 23.15 11.06
CA ILE A 109 -17.17 22.26 11.09
C ILE A 109 -16.00 22.95 10.41
N GLU A 110 -14.95 23.25 11.18
CA GLU A 110 -13.76 23.92 10.67
C GLU A 110 -12.89 22.95 9.86
N TYR A 111 -12.66 21.75 10.39
CA TYR A 111 -11.96 20.67 9.70
C TYR A 111 -12.23 19.31 10.33
N ALA A 112 -11.94 18.24 9.60
CA ALA A 112 -11.98 16.88 10.11
C ALA A 112 -10.79 16.08 9.57
N TYR A 113 -10.36 15.08 10.34
CA TYR A 113 -9.24 14.23 9.99
C TYR A 113 -9.45 12.81 10.49
N MET A 114 -8.81 11.86 9.80
CA MET A 114 -8.78 10.46 10.21
C MET A 114 -7.59 10.22 11.12
N ASN A 115 -7.77 9.38 12.15
CA ASN A 115 -6.69 9.07 13.09
C ASN A 115 -5.53 8.37 12.40
N THR A 116 -5.85 7.46 11.48
CA THR A 116 -4.88 6.82 10.58
C THR A 116 -5.45 6.74 9.16
N HIS A 117 -4.57 6.72 8.16
CA HIS A 117 -4.97 6.64 6.76
C HIS A 117 -5.74 5.36 6.50
N GLY A 118 -6.94 5.48 5.91
CA GLY A 118 -7.79 4.34 5.57
C GLY A 118 -8.56 3.73 6.75
N ASP A 119 -8.47 4.31 7.95
CA ASP A 119 -9.30 3.91 9.08
C ASP A 119 -10.74 4.40 8.91
N LYS A 120 -11.64 3.94 9.77
CA LYS A 120 -13.01 4.45 9.91
C LYS A 120 -13.16 5.42 11.07
N TYR A 121 -12.12 5.57 11.90
CA TYR A 121 -12.12 6.47 13.06
C TYR A 121 -11.43 7.79 12.74
N GLY A 122 -12.02 8.87 13.22
CA GLY A 122 -11.45 10.20 13.06
C GLY A 122 -12.01 11.18 14.09
N ASN A 123 -11.50 12.40 14.03
CA ASN A 123 -11.98 13.53 14.83
C ASN A 123 -12.40 14.66 13.89
N LEU A 124 -13.46 15.36 14.26
CA LEU A 124 -13.89 16.60 13.62
C LEU A 124 -13.81 17.74 14.64
N VAL A 125 -13.43 18.92 14.17
CA VAL A 125 -13.33 20.13 14.98
C VAL A 125 -14.41 21.10 14.55
N SER A 126 -15.19 21.56 15.52
CA SER A 126 -16.30 22.46 15.29
C SER A 126 -16.20 23.69 16.16
N ILE A 127 -16.58 24.82 15.59
CA ILE A 127 -16.67 26.11 16.31
C ILE A 127 -17.91 26.20 17.20
N GLN A 128 -18.84 25.24 17.10
CA GLN A 128 -20.07 25.20 17.89
C GLN A 128 -20.40 23.78 18.34
N LYS A 129 -21.34 23.65 19.29
CA LYS A 129 -21.87 22.33 19.65
C LYS A 129 -22.72 21.79 18.51
N ILE A 130 -22.38 20.59 18.05
CA ILE A 130 -23.08 19.96 16.93
C ILE A 130 -24.24 19.11 17.46
N ALA A 131 -25.40 19.25 16.83
CA ALA A 131 -26.48 18.29 16.96
C ALA A 131 -26.20 17.07 16.06
N GLU A 132 -26.24 15.85 16.59
CA GLU A 132 -25.83 14.63 15.86
C GLU A 132 -26.57 14.45 14.52
N ASP A 133 -27.79 14.99 14.40
CA ASP A 133 -28.64 14.92 13.20
C ASP A 133 -28.28 15.94 12.09
N SER A 134 -27.41 16.93 12.36
CA SER A 134 -27.12 18.00 11.40
C SER A 134 -26.00 17.67 10.41
N ILE A 135 -25.29 16.55 10.60
CA ILE A 135 -24.14 16.23 9.76
C ILE A 135 -24.58 15.41 8.54
N GLY A 136 -24.41 16.01 7.36
CA GLY A 136 -24.69 15.39 6.07
C GLY A 136 -23.74 14.23 5.72
N PRO A 137 -24.00 13.54 4.60
CA PRO A 137 -23.14 12.47 4.11
C PRO A 137 -21.77 13.01 3.68
N VAL A 138 -20.73 12.25 4.02
CA VAL A 138 -19.34 12.49 3.62
C VAL A 138 -19.04 11.74 2.34
N ALA A 139 -18.57 12.45 1.32
CA ALA A 139 -18.06 11.83 0.11
C ALA A 139 -16.75 11.09 0.43
N ILE A 140 -16.57 9.90 -0.15
CA ILE A 140 -15.39 9.08 0.02
C ILE A 140 -14.82 8.77 -1.36
N MET A 141 -13.56 9.11 -1.54
CA MET A 141 -12.76 8.67 -2.67
C MET A 141 -11.95 7.42 -2.29
N ARG A 142 -11.99 6.41 -3.16
CA ARG A 142 -11.17 5.20 -3.04
C ARG A 142 -10.07 5.24 -4.08
N SER A 143 -8.82 5.19 -3.63
CA SER A 143 -7.66 5.04 -4.53
C SER A 143 -6.99 3.70 -4.27
N MET A 144 -6.36 3.13 -5.29
CA MET A 144 -5.59 1.90 -5.12
C MET A 144 -4.41 2.13 -4.16
N ASN A 145 -4.16 1.18 -3.28
CA ASN A 145 -3.01 1.24 -2.38
C ASN A 145 -1.71 1.09 -3.19
N ASP A 146 -0.77 1.99 -2.96
CA ASP A 146 0.54 2.04 -3.63
C ASP A 146 1.32 0.73 -3.46
N GLU A 147 1.18 0.05 -2.33
CA GLU A 147 1.82 -1.25 -2.10
C GLU A 147 1.28 -2.32 -3.07
N VAL A 148 -0.03 -2.34 -3.29
CA VAL A 148 -0.68 -3.31 -4.18
C VAL A 148 -0.30 -3.04 -5.63
N LEU A 149 -0.23 -1.76 -6.00
CA LEU A 149 0.27 -1.34 -7.32
C LEU A 149 1.72 -1.79 -7.51
N SER A 150 2.57 -1.57 -6.52
CA SER A 150 3.97 -2.01 -6.52
C SER A 150 4.10 -3.53 -6.68
N TRP A 151 3.33 -4.31 -5.92
CA TRP A 151 3.29 -5.77 -6.03
C TRP A 151 2.89 -6.26 -7.41
N LEU A 152 1.89 -5.63 -8.04
CA LEU A 152 1.48 -5.97 -9.41
C LEU A 152 2.59 -5.68 -10.42
N LEU A 153 3.25 -4.53 -10.33
CA LEU A 153 4.36 -4.17 -11.21
C LEU A 153 5.55 -5.12 -11.04
N ILE A 154 5.92 -5.45 -9.80
CA ILE A 154 6.98 -6.42 -9.50
C ILE A 154 6.62 -7.79 -10.09
N SER A 155 5.37 -8.23 -9.94
CA SER A 155 4.92 -9.51 -10.51
C SER A 155 5.09 -9.55 -12.03
N PHE A 156 4.81 -8.44 -12.72
CA PHE A 156 5.00 -8.31 -14.16
C PHE A 156 6.48 -8.44 -14.55
N VAL A 157 7.36 -7.73 -13.85
CA VAL A 157 8.81 -7.80 -14.08
C VAL A 157 9.35 -9.22 -13.88
N ILE A 158 8.90 -9.92 -12.82
CA ILE A 158 9.31 -11.29 -12.54
C ILE A 158 8.88 -12.25 -13.66
N VAL A 159 7.62 -12.14 -14.12
CA VAL A 159 7.11 -12.99 -15.21
C VAL A 159 7.93 -12.79 -16.48
N VAL A 160 8.20 -11.54 -16.87
CA VAL A 160 9.03 -11.23 -18.04
C VAL A 160 10.44 -11.79 -17.88
N PHE A 161 11.05 -11.62 -16.71
CA PHE A 161 12.39 -12.13 -16.44
C PHE A 161 12.47 -13.66 -16.53
N VAL A 162 11.54 -14.36 -15.88
CA VAL A 162 11.54 -15.83 -15.80
C VAL A 162 11.12 -16.47 -17.12
N CYS A 163 10.11 -15.95 -17.80
CA CYS A 163 9.55 -16.60 -18.98
C CYS A 163 10.20 -16.17 -20.30
N VAL A 164 10.88 -15.02 -20.33
CA VAL A 164 11.51 -14.49 -21.56
C VAL A 164 13.03 -14.42 -21.41
N VAL A 165 13.53 -13.69 -20.42
CA VAL A 165 14.98 -13.40 -20.30
C VAL A 165 15.78 -14.66 -19.96
N MET A 166 15.37 -15.39 -18.92
CA MET A 166 16.04 -16.63 -18.49
C MET A 166 16.18 -17.67 -19.62
N PRO A 167 15.12 -18.03 -20.38
CA PRO A 167 15.24 -18.97 -21.49
C PRO A 167 16.19 -18.53 -22.61
N ILE A 168 16.23 -17.23 -22.93
CA ILE A 168 17.15 -16.66 -23.94
C ILE A 168 18.59 -16.78 -23.46
N CYS A 169 18.85 -16.47 -22.19
CA CYS A 169 20.17 -16.63 -21.58
C CYS A 169 20.59 -18.10 -21.61
N VAL A 170 19.72 -19.01 -21.19
CA VAL A 170 19.98 -20.46 -21.22
C VAL A 170 20.28 -20.93 -22.65
N SER A 171 19.49 -20.53 -23.66
CA SER A 171 19.73 -20.95 -25.05
C SER A 171 21.07 -20.48 -25.58
N LYS A 172 21.44 -19.21 -25.34
CA LYS A 172 22.74 -18.67 -25.76
C LYS A 172 23.91 -19.38 -25.07
N THR A 173 23.77 -19.67 -23.78
CA THR A 173 24.82 -20.42 -23.05
C THR A 173 24.96 -21.85 -23.57
N GLN A 174 23.85 -22.51 -23.91
CA GLN A 174 23.88 -23.85 -24.48
C GLN A 174 24.55 -23.86 -25.86
N ASP A 175 24.24 -22.88 -26.72
CA ASP A 175 24.89 -22.74 -28.03
C ASP A 175 26.41 -22.51 -27.89
N TYR A 176 26.83 -21.71 -26.92
CA TYR A 176 28.23 -21.46 -26.64
C TYR A 176 28.95 -22.72 -26.12
N ILE A 177 28.34 -23.44 -25.19
CA ILE A 177 28.86 -24.72 -24.68
C ILE A 177 28.96 -25.76 -25.81
N ASN A 178 27.93 -25.87 -26.65
CA ASN A 178 27.92 -26.79 -27.79
C ASN A 178 29.05 -26.46 -28.78
N LYS A 179 29.28 -25.17 -29.08
CA LYS A 179 30.40 -24.73 -29.93
C LYS A 179 31.76 -25.11 -29.33
N ILE A 180 31.96 -24.89 -28.03
CA ILE A 180 33.18 -25.30 -27.34
C ILE A 180 33.34 -26.81 -27.39
N TYR A 181 32.27 -27.58 -27.15
CA TYR A 181 32.32 -29.03 -27.11
C TYR A 181 32.62 -29.65 -28.48
N VAL A 182 32.00 -29.14 -29.54
CA VAL A 182 32.31 -29.55 -30.93
C VAL A 182 33.77 -29.22 -31.27
N ASN A 183 34.25 -28.01 -30.95
CA ASN A 183 35.63 -27.62 -31.21
C ASN A 183 36.63 -28.45 -30.38
N LYS A 184 36.27 -28.79 -29.14
CA LYS A 184 37.06 -29.63 -28.25
C LYS A 184 37.07 -31.09 -28.68
N ASN A 185 35.98 -31.63 -29.25
CA ASN A 185 35.99 -32.96 -29.86
C ASN A 185 36.83 -33.02 -31.13
N ILE A 186 36.83 -31.95 -31.94
CA ILE A 186 37.75 -31.81 -33.07
C ILE A 186 39.21 -31.80 -32.57
N CYS A 187 39.53 -31.07 -31.49
CA CYS A 187 40.85 -31.11 -30.85
C CYS A 187 41.17 -32.45 -30.14
N ASN A 188 40.19 -33.09 -29.50
CA ASN A 188 40.37 -34.35 -28.76
C ASN A 188 40.53 -35.56 -29.69
N GLN A 189 40.10 -35.47 -30.95
CA GLN A 189 40.47 -36.44 -31.98
C GLN A 189 42.00 -36.46 -32.20
N TYR A 190 42.70 -35.39 -31.82
CA TYR A 190 44.16 -35.28 -31.87
C TYR A 190 44.86 -35.39 -30.50
N THR A 191 44.16 -35.17 -29.36
CA THR A 191 44.75 -35.34 -28.02
C THR A 191 43.73 -35.85 -27.00
N LYS A 192 43.91 -37.09 -26.50
CA LYS A 192 43.04 -37.72 -25.48
C LYS A 192 43.27 -37.11 -24.09
N ILE A 193 42.45 -36.13 -23.65
CA ILE A 193 42.31 -35.81 -22.22
C ILE A 193 40.83 -35.52 -21.88
N GLN A 194 40.31 -36.21 -20.86
CA GLN A 194 38.99 -35.96 -20.25
C GLN A 194 39.05 -34.74 -19.35
N ALA A 195 38.12 -33.79 -19.51
CA ALA A 195 38.06 -32.57 -18.72
C ALA A 195 36.83 -32.56 -17.80
N PHE A 196 37.08 -32.28 -16.53
CA PHE A 196 36.10 -32.04 -15.48
C PHE A 196 35.29 -30.78 -15.81
N THR A 197 33.97 -30.90 -15.96
CA THR A 197 33.07 -29.78 -16.27
C THR A 197 32.64 -29.07 -14.98
N PRO A 198 32.92 -27.76 -14.80
CA PRO A 198 32.40 -27.01 -13.67
C PRO A 198 30.87 -26.85 -13.78
N PRO A 199 30.15 -26.71 -12.65
CA PRO A 199 28.71 -26.51 -12.67
C PRO A 199 28.36 -25.24 -13.45
N PRO A 200 27.33 -25.29 -14.29
CA PRO A 200 27.08 -24.25 -15.27
C PRO A 200 26.71 -22.90 -14.62
N PRO A 201 27.10 -21.78 -15.24
CA PRO A 201 27.03 -20.44 -14.64
C PRO A 201 25.61 -19.99 -14.26
N TYR A 202 24.56 -20.58 -14.85
CA TYR A 202 23.16 -20.24 -14.54
C TYR A 202 22.77 -20.59 -13.09
N ILE A 203 23.39 -21.60 -12.47
CA ILE A 203 23.13 -21.94 -11.06
C ILE A 203 23.60 -20.80 -10.15
N ARG A 204 24.73 -20.16 -10.50
CA ARG A 204 25.26 -19.03 -9.74
C ARG A 204 24.39 -17.79 -9.89
N ILE A 205 23.89 -17.51 -11.09
CA ILE A 205 22.99 -16.37 -11.35
C ILE A 205 21.65 -16.58 -10.65
N TYR A 206 21.10 -17.81 -10.69
CA TYR A 206 19.87 -18.15 -9.98
C TYR A 206 20.02 -18.01 -8.47
N LEU A 207 21.12 -18.50 -7.89
CA LEU A 207 21.43 -18.30 -6.46
C LEU A 207 21.59 -16.82 -6.12
N PHE A 208 22.23 -16.02 -6.98
CA PHE A 208 22.38 -14.58 -6.77
C PHE A 208 21.03 -13.85 -6.78
N PHE A 209 20.14 -14.20 -7.71
CA PHE A 209 18.80 -13.65 -7.80
C PHE A 209 17.93 -14.06 -6.59
N MET A 210 17.99 -15.33 -6.17
CA MET A 210 17.32 -15.81 -4.96
C MET A 210 17.82 -15.09 -3.70
N LEU A 211 19.13 -14.87 -3.59
CA LEU A 211 19.73 -14.10 -2.49
C LEU A 211 19.35 -12.61 -2.53
N TYR A 212 19.22 -12.03 -3.73
CA TYR A 212 18.78 -10.65 -3.91
C TYR A 212 17.30 -10.48 -3.52
N CYS A 213 16.42 -11.37 -4.00
CA CYS A 213 15.02 -11.41 -3.58
C CYS A 213 14.91 -11.61 -2.06
N TYR A 214 15.68 -12.55 -1.49
CA TYR A 214 15.71 -12.77 -0.04
C TYR A 214 16.14 -11.52 0.75
N ARG A 215 17.17 -10.80 0.31
CA ARG A 215 17.58 -9.53 0.94
C ARG A 215 16.54 -8.42 0.80
N PHE A 216 15.86 -8.34 -0.35
CA PHE A 216 14.77 -7.40 -0.57
C PHE A 216 13.58 -7.69 0.37
N PHE A 217 13.20 -8.96 0.54
CA PHE A 217 12.18 -9.36 1.52
C PHE A 217 12.58 -9.08 2.97
N LEU A 218 13.86 -9.26 3.32
CA LEU A 218 14.37 -8.93 4.65
C LEU A 218 14.35 -7.42 4.94
N SER A 219 14.62 -6.55 3.95
CA SER A 219 14.58 -5.11 4.20
C SER A 219 13.17 -4.57 4.43
N PHE A 220 12.14 -5.26 3.93
CA PHE A 220 10.74 -4.91 4.21
C PHE A 220 10.30 -5.28 5.63
N ASN A 221 10.75 -6.42 6.16
CA ASN A 221 10.46 -6.81 7.55
C ASN A 221 11.08 -5.86 8.58
N THR A 222 12.14 -5.13 8.23
CA THR A 222 12.77 -4.15 9.14
C THR A 222 12.10 -2.78 9.17
N VAL A 223 11.21 -2.46 8.21
CA VAL A 223 10.50 -1.17 8.16
C VAL A 223 9.25 -1.16 9.04
N TRP A 224 8.76 -2.33 9.46
CA TRP A 224 7.59 -2.49 10.35
C TRP A 224 7.95 -2.65 11.85
N CYS A 225 9.20 -2.40 12.24
CA CYS A 225 9.64 -2.41 13.65
C CYS A 225 10.13 -1.04 14.16
N ARG A 226 9.65 0.08 13.59
CA ARG A 226 9.87 1.41 14.16
C ARG A 226 8.60 2.23 14.20
#